data_AF-A0A497AZC7-F1
#
_entry.id   AF-A0A497AZC7-F1
#
_cell.length_a   1.000
_cell.length_b   1.000
_cell.length_c   1.000
_cell.angle_alpha   90.00
_cell.angle_beta   90.00
_cell.angle_gamma   90.00
#
_symmetry.space_group_name_H-M   'P 1'
#
loop_
_entity.id
_entity.type
_entity.pdbx_description
1 polymer ?
#
loop_
_entity_poly.entity_id
_entity_poly.type
_entity_poly.pdbx_seq_one_letter_code
_entity_poly.pdbx_strand_id
1 'polypeptide(L)' 'MMIVDADGAILGRLAANVAKRLLLGEEVIVVNA' A
#
# COMPACT_ATOMS: atom_id res chain seq x y z
N MET A 1 -7.76 3.87 7.93
CA MET A 1 -7.83 2.48 7.45
C MET A 1 -8.10 2.49 5.95
N MET A 2 -7.11 2.12 5.15
CA MET A 2 -7.16 1.99 3.69
C MET A 2 -6.93 0.52 3.31
N ILE A 3 -7.70 0.00 2.35
CA ILE A 3 -7.48 -1.34 1.78
C ILE A 3 -6.96 -1.15 0.36
N VAL A 4 -5.86 -1.82 0.03
CA VAL A 4 -5.23 -1.80 -1.29
C VAL A 4 -5.25 -3.21 -1.88
N ASP A 5 -5.83 -3.34 -3.06
CA ASP A 5 -5.71 -4.54 -3.90
C ASP A 5 -4.40 -4.47 -4.68
N ALA A 6 -3.55 -5.49 -4.54
CA ALA A 6 -2.24 -5.55 -5.17
C ALA A 6 -2.23 -6.25 -6.53
N ASP A 7 -3.38 -6.77 -7.01
CA ASP A 7 -3.46 -7.39 -8.34
C ASP A 7 -3.03 -6.41 -9.45
N GLY A 8 -2.04 -6.82 -10.23
CA GLY A 8 -1.47 -6.00 -11.32
C GLY A 8 -0.60 -4.82 -10.85
N ALA A 9 -0.35 -4.67 -9.54
CA ALA A 9 0.48 -3.60 -9.02
C ALA A 9 1.97 -3.85 -9.30
N ILE A 10 2.69 -2.79 -9.67
CA ILE A 10 4.16 -2.82 -9.72
C ILE A 10 4.69 -2.68 -8.29
N LEU A 11 5.29 -3.75 -7.76
CA LEU A 11 5.71 -3.89 -6.36
C LEU A 11 6.43 -2.64 -5.81
N GLY A 12 7.47 -2.15 -6.49
CA GLY A 12 8.23 -1.00 -6.02
C GLY A 12 7.41 0.30 -5.94
N ARG A 13 6.46 0.50 -6.87
CA ARG A 13 5.59 1.69 -6.88
C ARG A 13 4.55 1.62 -5.77
N LEU A 14 3.98 0.44 -5.56
CA LEU A 14 3.07 0.17 -4.47
C LEU A 14 3.76 0.42 -3.13
N ALA A 15 4.94 -0.19 -2.93
CA ALA A 15 5.71 -0.07 -1.69
C ALA A 15 6.07 1.38 -1.35
N ALA A 16 6.55 2.17 -2.32
CA ALA A 16 6.88 3.59 -2.09
C ALA A 16 5.66 4.42 -1.64
N ASN A 17 4.49 4.16 -2.24
CA ASN A 17 3.24 4.84 -1.87
C ASN A 17 2.74 4.41 -0.49
N VAL A 18 2.72 3.10 -0.21
CA VAL A 18 2.31 2.57 1.10
C VAL A 18 3.23 3.09 2.20
N ALA A 19 4.55 3.09 1.97
CA ALA A 19 5.51 3.62 2.94
C ALA A 19 5.24 5.09 3.30
N LYS A 20 4.94 5.95 2.32
CA LYS A 20 4.61 7.35 2.60
C LYS A 20 3.35 7.50 3.45
N ARG A 21 2.32 6.69 3.18
CA ARG A 21 1.06 6.68 3.94
C ARG A 21 1.27 6.24 5.39
N LEU A 22 2.04 5.18 5.60
CA LEU A 22 2.41 4.72 6.95
C LEU A 22 3.13 5.83 7.74
N LEU A 23 4.04 6.59 7.10
CA LEU A 23 4.72 7.73 7.73
C LEU A 23 3.79 8.89 8.07
N LEU A 24 2.65 9.03 7.38
CA LEU A 24 1.61 10.02 7.68
C LEU A 24 0.63 9.53 8.77
N GLY A 25 0.86 8.34 9.31
CA GLY A 25 0.01 7.74 10.34
C GLY A 25 -1.22 7.02 9.80
N GLU A 26 -1.28 6.76 8.49
CA GLU A 26 -2.36 5.96 7.91
C GLU A 26 -2.14 4.47 8.21
N GLU A 27 -3.21 3.78 8.60
CA GLU A 27 -3.25 2.32 8.64
C GLU A 27 -3.65 1.78 7.26
N VAL A 28 -2.85 0.88 6.70
CA VAL A 28 -3.01 0.30 5.36
C VAL A 28 -3.00 -1.23 5.43
N ILE A 29 -3.99 -1.86 4.80
CA ILE A 29 -4.07 -3.30 4.59
C ILE A 29 -3.91 -3.58 3.11
N VAL A 30 -2.97 -4.45 2.74
CA VAL A 30 -2.78 -4.90 1.36
C VAL A 30 -3.36 -6.30 1.22
N VAL A 31 -4.19 -6.50 0.20
CA VAL A 31 -4.82 -7.79 -0.15
C VAL A 31 -4.40 -8.21 -1.56
N ASN A 32 -4.55 -9.50 -1.88
CA ASN A 32 -4.12 -10.11 -3.16
C ASN A 32 -2.64 -9.80 -3.50
N ALA A 33 -1.76 -9.95 -2.50
CA ALA A 33 -0.32 -9.70 -2.63
C ALA A 33 0.44 -10.77 -3.42
#